data_AF-T2IMT4-F1
#
_entry.id   AF-T2IMT4-F1
#
_cell.length_a   1.000
_cell.length_b   1.000
_cell.length_c   1.000
_cell.angle_alpha   90.00
_cell.angle_beta   90.00
_cell.angle_gamma   90.00
#
_symmetry.space_group_name_H-M   'P 1'
#
loop_
_entity.id
_entity.type
_entity.pdbx_description
1 polymer ?
#
loop_
_entity_poly.entity_id
_entity_poly.type
_entity_poly.pdbx_seq_one_letter_code
_entity_poly.pdbx_strand_id
1 'polypeptide(L)'
;MFTPICSPLSKSEGTIISTISNNLKRKSLILAMDKMSLVANIITFLSFLFSILAWYKARQVHGFLEAEKTRQNKKIRVILRNGEKTIELPIEIRREELTRSEILGRIGMIPMNEKGKRFTIEYLNAPEFFQQINTLKDNYGEGILEIRCSPNELKQFKV
;
A
#
# COMPACT_ATOMS: atom_id res chain seq x y z
N MET A 1 64.46 -45.81 -63.27
CA MET A 1 63.22 -45.03 -63.34
C MET A 1 62.18 -45.77 -62.52
N PHE A 2 62.06 -45.47 -61.22
CA PHE A 2 61.03 -46.01 -60.34
C PHE A 2 60.43 -44.84 -59.59
N THR A 3 59.17 -44.53 -59.88
CA THR A 3 58.39 -43.51 -59.18
C THR A 3 57.97 -44.08 -57.82
N PRO A 4 58.23 -43.42 -56.69
CA PRO A 4 57.65 -43.85 -55.44
C PRO A 4 56.15 -43.58 -55.48
N ILE A 5 55.36 -44.65 -55.41
CA ILE A 5 53.92 -44.61 -55.20
C ILE A 5 53.71 -44.08 -53.78
N CYS A 6 53.46 -42.77 -53.68
CA CYS A 6 53.08 -42.12 -52.44
C CYS A 6 51.70 -42.66 -52.03
N SER A 7 51.66 -43.46 -50.97
CA SER A 7 50.44 -44.13 -50.52
C SER A 7 49.45 -43.14 -49.89
N PRO A 8 48.13 -43.26 -50.17
CA PRO A 8 47.12 -42.30 -49.70
C PRO A 8 46.72 -42.47 -48.22
N LEU A 9 47.43 -43.31 -47.46
CA LEU A 9 47.05 -43.72 -46.11
C LEU A 9 47.08 -42.56 -45.09
N SER A 10 47.96 -41.57 -45.26
CA SER A 10 48.10 -40.42 -44.33
C SER A 10 46.89 -39.46 -44.31
N LYS A 11 46.19 -39.28 -45.44
CA LYS A 11 45.10 -38.29 -45.58
C LYS A 11 43.77 -38.80 -45.01
N SER A 12 43.57 -40.12 -45.05
CA SER A 12 42.43 -40.82 -44.46
C SER A 12 42.44 -40.67 -42.93
N GLU A 13 43.58 -40.92 -42.30
CA GLU A 13 43.73 -40.90 -40.83
C GLU A 13 43.51 -39.50 -40.24
N GLY A 14 44.03 -38.44 -40.86
CA GLY A 14 43.82 -37.05 -40.41
C GLY A 14 42.35 -36.59 -40.51
N THR A 15 41.61 -37.07 -41.51
CA THR A 15 40.18 -36.77 -41.68
C THR A 15 39.34 -37.49 -40.61
N ILE A 16 39.72 -38.72 -40.26
CA ILE A 16 39.07 -39.49 -39.20
C ILE A 16 39.32 -38.84 -37.83
N ILE A 17 40.56 -38.46 -37.52
CA ILE A 17 40.92 -37.84 -36.23
C ILE A 17 40.22 -36.48 -36.04
N SER A 18 40.20 -35.62 -37.07
CA SER A 18 39.50 -34.32 -37.01
C SER A 18 37.98 -34.49 -36.85
N THR A 19 37.38 -35.50 -37.49
CA THR A 19 35.96 -35.83 -37.33
C THR A 19 35.65 -36.33 -35.91
N ILE A 20 36.52 -37.16 -35.33
CA ILE A 20 36.37 -37.66 -33.95
C ILE A 20 36.50 -36.51 -32.95
N SER A 21 37.50 -35.65 -33.11
CA SER A 21 37.72 -34.47 -32.26
C SER A 21 36.53 -33.50 -32.27
N ASN A 22 35.99 -33.20 -33.46
CA ASN A 22 34.81 -32.35 -33.61
C ASN A 22 33.55 -32.97 -32.97
N ASN A 23 33.36 -34.29 -33.08
CA ASN A 23 32.26 -34.99 -32.42
C ASN A 23 32.41 -34.99 -30.89
N LEU A 24 33.64 -35.13 -30.36
CA LEU A 24 33.90 -35.01 -28.92
C LEU A 24 33.56 -33.61 -28.40
N LYS A 25 34.00 -32.57 -29.13
CA LYS A 25 33.74 -31.16 -28.77
C LYS A 25 32.26 -30.80 -28.83
N ARG A 26 31.51 -31.33 -29.81
CA ARG A 26 30.05 -31.19 -29.86
C ARG A 26 29.38 -31.88 -28.68
N LYS A 27 29.76 -33.11 -28.34
CA LYS A 27 29.20 -33.83 -27.18
C LYS A 27 29.45 -33.09 -25.86
N SER A 28 30.66 -32.55 -25.65
CA SER A 28 30.95 -31.76 -24.44
C SER A 28 30.15 -30.46 -24.38
N LEU A 29 29.90 -29.83 -25.54
CA LEU A 29 29.12 -28.59 -25.64
C LEU A 29 27.63 -28.86 -25.36
N ILE A 30 27.07 -29.94 -25.90
CA ILE A 30 25.70 -30.39 -25.61
C ILE A 30 25.54 -30.68 -24.11
N LEU A 31 26.48 -31.42 -23.52
CA LEU A 31 26.48 -31.69 -22.08
C LEU A 31 26.57 -30.40 -21.22
N ALA A 32 27.29 -29.39 -21.68
CA ALA A 32 27.35 -28.09 -21.00
C ALA A 32 26.05 -27.30 -21.15
N MET A 33 25.43 -27.32 -22.34
CA MET A 33 24.13 -26.69 -22.59
C MET A 33 23.01 -27.30 -21.75
N ASP A 34 22.97 -28.63 -21.61
CA ASP A 34 21.98 -29.31 -20.76
C ASP A 34 22.10 -28.92 -19.28
N LYS A 35 23.33 -28.76 -18.78
CA LYS A 35 23.59 -28.28 -17.42
C LYS A 35 23.12 -26.84 -17.21
N MET A 36 23.36 -25.95 -18.17
CA MET A 36 22.88 -24.56 -18.10
C MET A 36 21.35 -24.48 -18.17
N SER A 37 20.73 -25.30 -19.03
CA SER A 37 19.27 -25.41 -19.14
C SER A 37 18.64 -25.88 -17.82
N LEU A 38 19.26 -26.86 -17.15
CA LEU A 38 18.82 -27.32 -15.83
C LEU A 38 18.85 -26.19 -14.79
N VAL A 39 19.92 -25.41 -14.73
CA VAL A 39 20.03 -24.27 -13.81
C VAL A 39 18.97 -23.20 -14.12
N ALA A 40 18.79 -22.87 -15.39
CA ALA A 40 17.78 -21.90 -15.82
C ALA A 40 16.35 -22.34 -15.45
N ASN A 41 16.04 -23.64 -15.57
CA ASN A 41 14.75 -24.20 -15.19
C ASN A 41 14.51 -24.09 -13.68
N ILE A 42 15.52 -24.33 -12.85
CA ILE A 42 15.43 -24.17 -11.39
C ILE A 42 15.14 -22.71 -11.02
N ILE A 43 15.88 -21.76 -11.61
CA ILE A 43 15.68 -20.33 -11.36
C ILE A 43 14.28 -19.89 -11.78
N THR A 44 13.82 -20.34 -12.95
CA THR A 44 12.48 -20.04 -13.47
C THR A 44 11.40 -20.59 -12.54
N PHE A 45 11.56 -21.84 -12.08
CA PHE A 45 10.63 -22.47 -11.15
C PHE A 45 10.58 -21.75 -9.79
N LEU A 46 11.73 -21.39 -9.23
CA LEU A 46 11.79 -20.62 -7.99
C LEU A 46 11.13 -19.25 -8.15
N SER A 47 11.41 -18.54 -9.24
CA SER A 47 10.81 -17.23 -9.53
C SER A 47 9.30 -17.32 -9.66
N PHE A 48 8.80 -18.37 -10.34
CA PHE A 48 7.38 -18.65 -10.45
C PHE A 48 6.74 -18.92 -9.08
N LEU A 49 7.40 -19.72 -8.24
CA LEU A 49 6.94 -20.01 -6.88
C LEU A 49 6.86 -18.74 -6.02
N PHE A 50 7.91 -17.91 -6.03
CA PHE A 50 7.91 -16.62 -5.32
C PHE A 50 6.82 -15.68 -5.84
N SER A 51 6.57 -15.66 -7.15
CA SER A 51 5.52 -14.83 -7.75
C SER A 51 4.12 -15.24 -7.28
N ILE A 52 3.84 -16.55 -7.21
CA ILE A 52 2.57 -17.07 -6.69
C ILE A 52 2.39 -16.68 -5.21
N LEU A 53 3.43 -16.85 -4.40
CA LEU A 53 3.38 -16.50 -2.98
C LEU A 53 3.16 -15.00 -2.77
N ALA A 54 3.87 -14.16 -3.54
CA ALA A 54 3.72 -12.72 -3.52
C ALA A 54 2.29 -12.31 -3.94
N TRP A 55 1.75 -12.91 -5.00
CA TRP A 55 0.37 -12.65 -5.44
C TRP A 55 -0.66 -13.04 -4.38
N TYR A 56 -0.49 -14.21 -3.75
CA TYR A 56 -1.39 -14.66 -2.68
C TYR A 56 -1.38 -13.68 -1.49
N LYS A 57 -0.19 -13.28 -1.03
CA LYS A 57 -0.04 -12.29 0.05
C LYS A 57 -0.58 -10.91 -0.33
N ALA A 58 -0.28 -10.44 -1.54
CA ALA A 58 -0.80 -9.18 -2.05
C ALA A 58 -2.33 -9.17 -2.04
N ARG A 59 -2.97 -10.26 -2.48
CA ARG A 59 -4.44 -10.37 -2.50
C ARG A 59 -5.05 -10.32 -1.09
N GLN A 60 -4.40 -10.93 -0.09
CA GLN A 60 -4.81 -10.84 1.30
C GLN A 60 -4.68 -9.40 1.84
N VAL A 61 -3.57 -8.72 1.56
CA VAL A 61 -3.30 -7.36 2.02
C VAL A 61 -4.24 -6.35 1.37
N HIS A 62 -4.55 -6.49 0.07
CA HIS A 62 -5.50 -5.62 -0.62
C HIS A 62 -6.89 -5.67 0.04
N GLY A 63 -7.38 -6.85 0.41
CA GLY A 63 -8.67 -6.96 1.11
C GLY A 63 -8.68 -6.22 2.45
N PHE A 64 -7.61 -6.36 3.23
CA PHE A 64 -7.46 -5.65 4.51
C PHE A 64 -7.37 -4.13 4.31
N LEU A 65 -6.59 -3.67 3.34
CA LEU A 65 -6.44 -2.25 3.01
C LEU A 65 -7.76 -1.62 2.57
N GLU A 66 -8.53 -2.28 1.72
CA GLU A 66 -9.81 -1.75 1.27
C GLU A 66 -10.85 -1.72 2.40
N ALA A 67 -10.87 -2.73 3.28
CA ALA A 67 -11.71 -2.73 4.47
C ALA A 67 -11.32 -1.58 5.43
N GLU A 68 -10.03 -1.35 5.62
CA GLU A 68 -9.51 -0.28 6.47
C GLU A 68 -9.79 1.11 5.89
N LYS A 69 -9.56 1.31 4.57
CA LYS A 69 -9.95 2.54 3.86
C LYS A 69 -11.44 2.80 3.98
N THR A 70 -12.28 1.78 3.82
CA THR A 70 -13.74 1.92 3.97
C THR A 70 -14.10 2.34 5.40
N ARG A 71 -13.43 1.80 6.42
CA ARG A 71 -13.61 2.18 7.82
C ARG A 71 -13.21 3.64 8.07
N GLN A 72 -12.08 4.05 7.52
CA GLN A 72 -11.47 5.37 7.68
C GLN A 72 -12.22 6.47 6.91
N ASN A 73 -12.85 6.13 5.78
CA ASN A 73 -13.65 7.05 4.97
C ASN A 73 -15.09 7.22 5.50
N LYS A 74 -15.49 6.49 6.55
CA LYS A 74 -16.78 6.73 7.20
C LYS A 74 -16.81 8.12 7.80
N LYS A 75 -17.96 8.78 7.63
CA LYS A 75 -18.18 10.15 8.06
C LYS A 75 -18.62 10.20 9.51
N ILE A 76 -18.20 11.26 10.19
CA ILE A 76 -18.47 11.56 11.58
C ILE A 76 -19.16 12.92 11.62
N ARG A 77 -20.32 12.98 12.27
CA ARG A 77 -21.05 14.23 12.48
C ARG A 77 -20.51 14.89 13.73
N VAL A 78 -20.38 16.22 13.68
CA VAL A 78 -19.91 17.00 14.83
C VAL A 78 -21.03 17.95 15.23
N ILE A 79 -21.38 17.94 16.51
CA ILE A 79 -22.42 18.81 17.06
C ILE A 79 -21.87 19.60 18.22
N LEU A 80 -22.13 20.91 18.23
CA LEU A 80 -21.97 21.76 19.41
C LEU A 80 -23.26 21.67 20.23
N ARG A 81 -23.17 21.24 21.49
CA ARG A 81 -24.35 20.96 22.31
C ARG A 81 -24.32 21.67 23.65
N ASN A 82 -25.48 22.21 24.04
CA ASN A 82 -25.76 22.68 25.38
C ASN A 82 -27.21 22.34 25.76
N GLY A 83 -27.38 21.28 26.54
CA GLY A 83 -28.71 20.76 26.87
C GLY A 83 -29.49 20.43 25.60
N GLU A 84 -30.59 21.16 25.38
CA GLU A 84 -31.48 21.01 24.22
C GLU A 84 -31.02 21.78 22.98
N LYS A 85 -30.17 22.82 23.13
CA LYS A 85 -29.68 23.58 21.99
C LYS A 85 -28.52 22.84 21.33
N THR A 86 -28.64 22.62 20.03
CA THR A 86 -27.62 21.98 19.21
C THR A 86 -27.33 22.81 17.97
N ILE A 87 -26.05 22.91 17.61
CA ILE A 87 -25.59 23.47 16.34
C ILE A 87 -24.79 22.37 15.65
N GLU A 88 -25.27 21.90 14.51
CA GLU A 88 -24.54 20.95 13.69
C GLU A 88 -23.51 21.67 12.82
N LEU A 89 -22.31 21.10 12.71
CA LEU A 89 -21.29 21.67 11.84
C LEU A 89 -21.69 21.50 10.37
N PRO A 90 -21.35 22.46 9.49
CA PRO A 90 -21.85 22.51 8.11
C PRO A 90 -21.36 21.36 7.21
N ILE A 91 -20.31 20.64 7.62
CA ILE A 91 -19.70 19.57 6.82
C ILE A 91 -19.30 18.42 7.76
N GLU A 92 -19.60 17.19 7.33
CA GLU A 92 -19.21 15.96 8.00
C GLU A 92 -17.71 15.69 7.84
N ILE A 93 -17.05 15.20 8.88
CA ILE A 93 -15.59 14.94 8.88
C ILE A 93 -15.34 13.45 8.65
N ARG A 94 -14.35 13.09 7.83
CA ARG A 94 -13.94 11.68 7.69
C ARG A 94 -13.23 11.21 8.95
N ARG A 95 -13.38 9.93 9.31
CA ARG A 95 -12.68 9.37 10.47
C ARG A 95 -11.16 9.52 10.39
N GLU A 96 -10.58 9.36 9.19
CA GLU A 96 -9.14 9.57 8.96
C GLU A 96 -8.67 10.99 9.27
N GLU A 97 -9.54 11.98 9.05
CA GLU A 97 -9.28 13.42 9.23
C GLU A 97 -9.65 13.92 10.63
N LEU A 98 -10.23 13.05 11.48
CA LEU A 98 -10.73 13.43 12.81
C LEU A 98 -9.57 13.90 13.71
N THR A 99 -9.30 15.19 13.70
CA THR A 99 -8.26 15.82 14.49
C THR A 99 -8.80 17.08 15.13
N ARG A 100 -8.21 17.50 16.25
CA ARG A 100 -8.57 18.76 16.91
C ARG A 100 -8.46 19.94 15.95
N SER A 101 -7.42 19.99 15.13
CA SER A 101 -7.20 21.06 14.16
C SER A 101 -8.29 21.12 13.09
N GLU A 102 -8.70 19.96 12.58
CA GLU A 102 -9.79 19.88 11.59
C GLU A 102 -11.11 20.35 12.21
N ILE A 103 -11.43 19.88 13.42
CA ILE A 103 -12.62 20.30 14.17
C ILE A 103 -12.61 21.82 14.40
N LEU A 104 -11.47 22.38 14.82
CA LEU A 104 -11.31 23.83 15.00
C LEU A 104 -11.52 24.59 13.69
N GLY A 105 -11.00 24.07 12.57
CA GLY A 105 -11.20 24.64 11.24
C GLY A 105 -12.67 24.67 10.85
N ARG A 106 -13.39 23.56 11.06
CA ARG A 106 -14.83 23.44 10.75
C ARG A 106 -15.70 24.32 11.65
N ILE A 107 -15.40 24.43 12.94
CA ILE A 107 -16.08 25.36 13.84
C ILE A 107 -15.84 26.81 13.40
N GLY A 108 -14.62 27.13 12.94
CA GLY A 108 -14.28 28.44 12.41
C GLY A 108 -15.02 28.84 11.13
N MET A 109 -15.66 27.89 10.44
CA MET A 109 -16.54 28.17 9.29
C MET A 109 -17.93 28.63 9.71
N ILE A 110 -18.33 28.41 10.97
CA ILE A 110 -19.64 28.83 11.48
C ILE A 110 -19.63 30.37 11.59
N PRO A 111 -20.59 31.08 10.96
CA PRO A 111 -20.65 32.53 11.04
C PRO A 111 -20.73 33.02 12.49
N MET A 112 -19.87 33.97 12.86
CA MET A 112 -19.86 34.55 14.20
C MET A 112 -20.67 35.85 14.27
N ASN A 113 -21.17 36.16 15.47
CA ASN A 113 -21.87 37.42 15.77
C ASN A 113 -20.95 38.63 15.54
N GLU A 114 -19.71 38.55 16.02
CA GLU A 114 -18.66 39.55 15.82
C GLU A 114 -17.69 39.12 14.71
N LYS A 115 -17.57 39.90 13.63
CA LYS A 115 -16.65 39.60 12.53
C LYS A 115 -15.18 39.73 12.98
N GLY A 116 -14.34 38.77 12.60
CA GLY A 116 -12.89 38.80 12.85
C GLY A 116 -12.47 38.36 14.26
N LYS A 117 -13.43 38.13 15.17
CA LYS A 117 -13.16 37.56 16.49
C LYS A 117 -12.88 36.06 16.38
N ARG A 118 -12.01 35.54 17.26
CA ARG A 118 -11.79 34.09 17.40
C ARG A 118 -12.83 33.53 18.35
N PHE A 119 -13.39 32.37 18.03
CA PHE A 119 -14.25 31.65 18.96
C PHE A 119 -13.41 31.06 20.11
N THR A 120 -14.04 30.84 21.24
CA THR A 120 -13.44 30.13 22.38
C THR A 120 -14.42 29.07 22.85
N ILE A 121 -13.97 27.81 22.89
CA ILE A 121 -14.71 26.67 23.42
C ILE A 121 -13.77 25.89 24.33
N GLU A 122 -14.08 25.84 25.63
CA GLU A 122 -13.21 25.26 26.65
C GLU A 122 -13.06 23.75 26.49
N TYR A 123 -14.16 23.06 26.14
CA TYR A 123 -14.18 21.60 25.98
C TYR A 123 -13.17 21.08 24.95
N LEU A 124 -12.78 21.87 23.95
CA LEU A 124 -11.79 21.49 22.94
C LEU A 124 -10.37 21.33 23.49
N ASN A 125 -10.13 21.77 24.72
CA ASN A 125 -8.87 21.59 25.45
C ASN A 125 -8.97 20.55 26.56
N ALA A 126 -10.16 20.02 26.81
CA ALA A 126 -10.42 19.09 27.90
C ALA A 126 -9.92 17.68 27.55
N PRO A 127 -9.37 16.91 28.51
CA PRO A 127 -8.95 15.52 28.29
C PRO A 127 -10.07 14.64 27.71
N GLU A 128 -11.31 14.86 28.14
CA GLU A 128 -12.50 14.12 27.72
C GLU A 128 -12.74 14.24 26.21
N PHE A 129 -12.44 15.40 25.63
CA PHE A 129 -12.56 15.62 24.19
C PHE A 129 -11.56 14.76 23.39
N PHE A 130 -10.32 14.65 23.86
CA PHE A 130 -9.31 13.80 23.21
C PHE A 130 -9.66 12.32 23.35
N GLN A 131 -10.17 11.91 24.52
CA GLN A 131 -10.69 10.55 24.72
C GLN A 131 -11.82 10.23 23.74
N GLN A 132 -12.78 11.15 23.60
CA GLN A 132 -13.90 10.99 22.67
C GLN A 132 -13.44 10.87 21.21
N ILE A 133 -12.46 11.67 20.78
CA ILE A 133 -11.84 11.55 19.44
C ILE A 133 -11.22 10.17 19.26
N ASN A 134 -10.42 9.69 20.21
CA ASN A 134 -9.76 8.40 20.12
C ASN A 134 -10.79 7.26 20.06
N THR A 135 -11.80 7.29 20.92
CA THR A 135 -12.90 6.33 20.88
C THR A 135 -13.62 6.32 19.54
N LEU A 136 -13.87 7.48 18.93
CA LEU A 136 -14.52 7.56 17.62
C LEU A 136 -13.63 7.07 16.46
N LYS A 137 -12.31 7.16 16.60
CA LYS A 137 -11.35 6.58 15.65
C LYS A 137 -11.31 5.06 15.74
N ASP A 138 -11.36 4.52 16.94
CA ASP A 138 -11.24 3.09 17.19
C ASP A 138 -12.56 2.34 16.97
N ASN A 139 -13.71 3.02 17.12
CA ASN A 139 -15.01 2.41 16.97
C ASN A 139 -15.40 2.10 15.51
N TYR A 140 -16.02 0.93 15.32
CA TYR A 140 -16.57 0.48 14.05
C TYR A 140 -18.03 0.97 13.90
N GLY A 141 -18.24 2.09 13.22
CA GLY A 141 -19.60 2.60 13.02
C GLY A 141 -19.71 4.01 12.47
N GLU A 142 -20.95 4.49 12.35
CA GLU A 142 -21.23 5.93 12.31
C GLU A 142 -21.02 6.51 13.71
N GLY A 143 -20.51 7.73 13.78
CA GLY A 143 -20.14 8.36 15.05
C GLY A 143 -20.63 9.80 15.10
N ILE A 144 -21.01 10.23 16.30
CA ILE A 144 -21.32 11.62 16.59
C ILE A 144 -20.32 12.12 17.61
N LEU A 145 -19.58 13.16 17.26
CA LEU A 145 -18.74 13.90 18.18
C LEU A 145 -19.56 15.02 18.80
N GLU A 146 -19.92 14.86 20.07
CA GLU A 146 -20.63 15.89 20.83
C GLU A 146 -19.63 16.81 21.54
N ILE A 147 -19.60 18.08 21.16
CA ILE A 147 -18.77 19.12 21.77
C ILE A 147 -19.65 19.87 22.76
N ARG A 148 -19.40 19.63 24.05
CA ARG A 148 -20.13 20.29 25.13
C ARG A 148 -19.75 21.77 25.16
N CYS A 149 -20.75 22.64 25.10
CA CYS A 149 -20.58 24.08 25.10
C CYS A 149 -21.42 24.69 26.24
N SER A 150 -20.90 25.74 26.87
CA SER A 150 -21.66 26.58 27.78
C SER A 150 -22.63 27.49 27.01
N PRO A 151 -23.61 28.13 27.69
CA PRO A 151 -24.59 28.98 27.00
C PRO A 151 -23.93 30.20 26.33
N ASN A 152 -22.86 30.70 26.94
CA ASN A 152 -22.12 31.85 26.43
C ASN A 152 -21.26 31.48 25.22
N GLU A 153 -20.81 30.23 25.11
CA GLU A 153 -20.04 29.74 23.97
C GLU A 153 -20.87 29.63 22.70
N LEU A 154 -22.08 29.06 22.80
CA LEU A 154 -22.98 28.96 21.64
C LEU A 154 -23.46 30.33 21.14
N LYS A 155 -23.66 31.29 22.06
CA LYS A 155 -24.06 32.66 21.72
C LYS A 155 -23.02 33.43 20.90
N GLN A 156 -21.81 32.90 20.71
CA GLN A 156 -20.80 33.53 19.85
C GLN A 156 -21.14 33.40 18.34
N PHE A 157 -21.96 32.41 17.99
CA PHE A 157 -22.30 32.06 16.61
C PHE A 157 -23.64 32.69 16.20
N LYS A 158 -23.77 33.03 14.91
CA LYS A 158 -25.01 33.44 14.25
C LYS A 158 -25.75 32.18 13.81
N VAL A 159 -26.58 31.64 14.71
CA VAL A 159 -27.44 30.48 14.46
C VAL A 159 -28.87 30.81 14.79
#